data_AF-A0A0G0BLL9-F1
#
_entry.id   AF-A0A0G0BLL9-F1
#
_cell.length_a   1.000
_cell.length_b   1.000
_cell.length_c   1.000
_cell.angle_alpha   90.00
_cell.angle_beta   90.00
_cell.angle_gamma   90.00
#
_symmetry.space_group_name_H-M   'P 1'
#
loop_
_entity.id
_entity.type
_entity.pdbx_description
1 polymer ?
#
loop_
_entity_poly.entity_id
_entity_poly.type
_entity_poly.pdbx_seq_one_letter_code
_entity_poly.pdbx_strand_id
1 'polypeptide(L)'
;MRKNIIILFLLLIIGVLLSNFKPVKDVFAEANSWINSGTNMYANVSGNVGIGTSSPQFPLHLRKGWGYAAGFLNEASAANNDAFVTYKAAANTTGRRAFNFNTGASSLDRLDLRLLNDTLTSSTRNIMTWKYNGYVGVGTTAPATKLHLADTGGIELKIEADTDNVNEAHQPIITFSQDGGTTTGNIGYLNSTNNLEMVNNFGGAKMFLQDTGNVVVRLGN
;
A
#
# COMPACT_ATOMS: atom_id res chain seq x y z
N MET A 1 -18.16 83.23 7.55
CA MET A 1 -17.12 82.64 6.67
C MET A 1 -16.35 81.48 7.32
N ARG A 2 -15.78 81.63 8.53
CA ARG A 2 -14.93 80.58 9.15
C ARG A 2 -15.59 79.20 9.36
N LYS A 3 -16.88 79.14 9.76
CA LYS A 3 -17.59 77.85 9.96
C LYS A 3 -17.77 77.05 8.67
N ASN A 4 -18.12 77.72 7.56
CA ASN A 4 -18.36 77.05 6.28
C ASN A 4 -17.08 76.48 5.67
N ILE A 5 -15.95 77.17 5.87
CA ILE A 5 -14.63 76.70 5.43
C ILE A 5 -14.20 75.46 6.21
N ILE A 6 -14.44 75.42 7.53
CA ILE A 6 -14.12 74.25 8.37
C ILE A 6 -14.96 73.04 7.95
N ILE A 7 -16.26 73.23 7.69
CA ILE A 7 -17.15 72.15 7.24
C ILE A 7 -16.70 71.59 5.89
N LEU A 8 -16.34 72.47 4.95
CA LEU A 8 -15.87 72.06 3.62
C LEU A 8 -14.55 71.30 3.70
N PHE A 9 -13.64 71.72 4.58
CA PHE A 9 -12.36 71.05 4.81
C PHE A 9 -12.56 69.67 5.46
N LEU A 10 -13.51 69.56 6.40
CA LEU A 10 -13.84 68.29 7.04
C LEU A 10 -14.49 67.31 6.05
N LEU A 11 -15.39 67.78 5.19
CA LEU A 11 -16.01 66.98 4.12
C LEU A 11 -14.98 66.51 3.09
N LEU A 12 -14.02 67.36 2.73
CA LEU A 12 -12.93 66.99 1.83
C LEU A 12 -12.04 65.91 2.45
N ILE A 13 -11.68 66.05 3.72
CA ILE A 13 -10.90 65.03 4.45
C ILE A 13 -11.68 63.71 4.52
N ILE A 14 -12.97 63.73 4.84
CA ILE A 14 -13.82 62.54 4.91
C ILE A 14 -13.96 61.88 3.52
N GLY A 15 -14.17 62.66 2.46
CA GLY A 15 -14.26 62.15 1.09
C GLY A 15 -12.96 61.50 0.62
N VAL A 16 -11.81 62.13 0.92
CA VAL A 16 -10.49 61.55 0.63
C VAL A 16 -10.24 60.29 1.45
N LEU A 17 -10.61 60.27 2.74
CA LEU A 17 -10.46 59.10 3.60
C LEU A 17 -11.31 57.91 3.12
N LEU A 18 -12.55 58.18 2.71
CA LEU A 18 -13.47 57.17 2.18
C LEU A 18 -13.03 56.66 0.80
N SER A 19 -12.50 57.53 -0.07
CA SER A 19 -12.00 57.13 -1.40
C SER A 19 -10.74 56.26 -1.36
N ASN A 20 -9.97 56.33 -0.26
CA ASN A 20 -8.79 55.50 -0.01
C ASN A 20 -9.10 54.25 0.82
N PHE A 21 -10.33 54.11 1.32
CA PHE A 21 -10.80 52.87 1.90
C PHE A 21 -11.13 51.90 0.76
N LYS A 22 -10.14 51.09 0.36
CA LYS A 22 -10.51 49.84 -0.31
C LYS A 22 -11.32 49.04 0.70
N PRO A 23 -12.55 48.59 0.39
CA PRO A 23 -13.18 47.60 1.24
C PRO A 23 -12.16 46.48 1.36
N VAL A 24 -11.79 46.13 2.60
CA VAL A 24 -11.12 44.86 2.82
C VAL A 24 -12.02 43.87 2.13
N LYS A 25 -11.48 43.12 1.17
CA LYS A 25 -12.20 42.00 0.59
C LYS A 25 -12.28 40.99 1.71
N ASP A 26 -13.17 41.23 2.66
CA ASP A 26 -13.42 40.32 3.74
C ASP A 26 -13.96 39.07 3.07
N VAL A 27 -13.16 38.03 3.17
CA VAL A 27 -13.44 36.72 2.62
C VAL A 27 -14.57 36.10 3.45
N PHE A 28 -15.79 36.63 3.32
CA PHE A 28 -16.95 36.13 4.05
C PHE A 28 -17.65 34.97 3.33
N ALA A 29 -17.27 34.65 2.09
CA ALA A 29 -17.82 33.53 1.32
C ALA A 29 -16.97 32.24 1.38
N GLU A 30 -15.71 32.29 1.83
CA GLU A 30 -14.80 31.12 1.82
C GLU A 30 -14.51 30.58 3.24
N ALA A 31 -14.92 31.29 4.30
CA ALA A 31 -14.55 30.97 5.68
C ALA A 31 -15.41 29.91 6.39
N ASN A 32 -16.54 29.47 5.80
CA ASN A 32 -17.46 28.51 6.44
C ASN A 32 -17.40 27.09 5.86
N SER A 33 -16.67 26.86 4.77
CA SER A 33 -16.52 25.50 4.20
C SER A 33 -15.62 24.62 5.07
N TRP A 34 -14.73 25.24 5.84
CA TRP A 34 -13.87 24.60 6.82
C TRP A 34 -14.10 25.27 8.17
N ILE A 35 -14.69 24.53 9.11
CA ILE A 35 -14.91 25.04 10.47
C ILE A 35 -13.74 24.60 11.33
N ASN A 36 -13.14 25.55 12.04
CA ASN A 36 -12.23 25.29 13.16
C ASN A 36 -13.04 25.28 14.46
N SER A 37 -13.61 24.13 14.81
CA SER A 37 -14.22 23.88 16.12
C SER A 37 -13.80 22.49 16.64
N GLY A 38 -13.78 22.31 17.96
CA GLY A 38 -13.18 21.11 18.57
C GLY A 38 -11.65 21.06 18.40
N THR A 39 -11.07 19.88 18.19
CA THR A 39 -9.60 19.68 18.17
C THR A 39 -8.94 19.65 16.79
N ASN A 40 -9.67 19.77 15.68
CA ASN A 40 -9.10 19.55 14.34
C ASN A 40 -9.49 20.68 13.35
N MET A 41 -10.14 20.33 12.24
CA MET A 41 -10.67 21.22 11.21
C MET A 41 -11.54 20.29 10.37
N TYR A 42 -12.83 20.58 10.14
CA TYR A 42 -13.69 19.69 9.36
C TYR A 42 -14.46 20.45 8.29
N ALA A 43 -14.76 19.74 7.20
CA ALA A 43 -15.53 20.29 6.10
C ALA A 43 -16.99 20.43 6.54
N ASN A 44 -17.52 21.64 6.44
CA ASN A 44 -18.92 21.97 6.70
C ASN A 44 -19.72 22.05 5.38
N VAL A 45 -19.37 21.17 4.46
CA VAL A 45 -20.11 20.93 3.23
C VAL A 45 -20.92 19.66 3.41
N SER A 46 -22.14 19.61 2.88
CA SER A 46 -23.04 18.44 2.98
C SER A 46 -22.65 17.27 2.07
N GLY A 47 -21.49 17.34 1.42
CA GLY A 47 -21.05 16.39 0.41
C GLY A 47 -19.58 16.00 0.55
N ASN A 48 -19.07 15.35 -0.49
CA ASN A 48 -17.70 14.85 -0.52
C ASN A 48 -16.66 15.99 -0.64
N VAL A 49 -15.52 15.84 0.02
CA VAL A 49 -14.37 16.75 -0.10
C VAL A 49 -13.49 16.32 -1.27
N GLY A 50 -13.43 17.14 -2.32
CA GLY A 50 -12.53 16.96 -3.46
C GLY A 50 -11.28 17.83 -3.33
N ILE A 51 -10.08 17.25 -3.40
CA ILE A 51 -8.82 18.01 -3.52
C ILE A 51 -8.26 17.76 -4.92
N GLY A 52 -8.34 18.78 -5.79
CA GLY A 52 -7.90 18.70 -7.19
C GLY A 52 -8.85 17.98 -8.17
N THR A 53 -10.09 17.71 -7.72
CA THR A 53 -11.22 17.29 -8.56
C THR A 53 -12.48 18.09 -8.20
N SER A 54 -13.23 18.52 -9.21
CA SER A 54 -14.56 19.15 -9.05
C SER A 54 -15.71 18.14 -8.95
N SER A 55 -15.42 16.85 -9.12
CA SER A 55 -16.40 15.76 -9.10
C SER A 55 -15.92 14.63 -8.17
N PRO A 56 -15.98 14.83 -6.84
CA PRO A 56 -15.54 13.84 -5.86
C PRO A 56 -16.50 12.64 -5.77
N GLN A 57 -15.98 11.41 -5.92
CA GLN A 57 -16.77 10.17 -5.94
C GLN A 57 -16.85 9.48 -4.56
N PHE A 58 -15.98 9.86 -3.62
CA PHE A 58 -15.91 9.35 -2.25
C PHE A 58 -15.88 10.51 -1.25
N PRO A 59 -16.27 10.32 0.02
CA PRO A 59 -16.29 11.36 1.06
C PRO A 59 -15.03 12.23 1.14
N LEU A 60 -13.87 11.65 0.82
CA LEU A 60 -12.64 12.37 0.54
C LEU A 60 -12.03 11.82 -0.77
N HIS A 61 -11.97 12.63 -1.82
CA HIS A 61 -11.42 12.28 -3.14
C HIS A 61 -10.29 13.24 -3.51
N LEU A 62 -9.05 12.76 -3.50
CA LEU A 62 -7.90 13.51 -3.98
C LEU A 62 -7.62 13.11 -5.44
N ARG A 63 -7.49 14.08 -6.35
CA ARG A 63 -7.13 13.86 -7.76
C ARG A 63 -6.14 14.93 -8.19
N LYS A 64 -5.07 14.57 -8.89
CA LYS A 64 -4.21 15.52 -9.61
C LYS A 64 -4.22 15.10 -11.08
N GLY A 65 -4.10 16.08 -11.99
CA GLY A 65 -4.04 15.84 -13.44
C GLY A 65 -2.73 15.17 -13.85
N TRP A 66 -2.07 15.67 -14.90
CA TRP A 66 -0.77 15.15 -15.34
C TRP A 66 0.33 15.41 -14.30
N GLY A 67 1.07 14.36 -13.88
CA GLY A 67 2.13 14.40 -12.87
C GLY A 67 2.00 13.29 -11.81
N TYR A 68 2.72 13.42 -10.69
CA TYR A 68 2.67 12.45 -9.58
C TYR A 68 1.26 12.33 -8.97
N ALA A 69 0.94 11.13 -8.48
CA ALA A 69 -0.37 10.74 -7.97
C ALA A 69 -0.86 11.64 -6.82
N ALA A 70 -2.19 11.78 -6.70
CA ALA A 70 -2.80 12.39 -5.54
C ALA A 70 -2.70 11.40 -4.36
N GLY A 71 -1.87 11.74 -3.37
CA GLY A 71 -1.63 10.92 -2.18
C GLY A 71 -1.64 11.76 -0.92
N PHE A 72 -1.86 11.10 0.22
CA PHE A 72 -1.49 11.69 1.51
C PHE A 72 0.03 11.71 1.58
N LEU A 73 0.62 12.86 1.33
CA LEU A 73 2.05 13.07 1.45
C LEU A 73 2.34 13.56 2.88
N ASN A 74 2.94 12.69 3.68
CA ASN A 74 3.55 13.08 4.95
C ASN A 74 5.03 13.40 4.64
N GLU A 75 5.34 14.65 4.30
CA GLU A 75 6.71 15.04 3.97
C GLU A 75 7.56 15.10 5.26
N ALA A 76 8.55 14.21 5.38
CA ALA A 76 9.72 14.45 6.20
C ALA A 76 10.81 15.05 5.31
N SER A 77 11.25 16.26 5.64
CA SER A 77 12.34 16.94 4.95
C SER A 77 13.66 16.17 5.15
N ALA A 78 14.21 15.67 4.03
CA ALA A 78 15.48 14.95 3.83
C ALA A 78 15.48 13.40 3.95
N ALA A 79 16.22 12.79 3.00
CA ALA A 79 16.64 11.38 2.84
C ALA A 79 15.59 10.25 2.86
N ASN A 80 14.37 10.48 3.38
CA ASN A 80 13.39 9.42 3.61
C ASN A 80 12.00 9.80 3.05
N ASN A 81 11.79 9.50 1.76
CA ASN A 81 10.52 9.73 1.04
C ASN A 81 9.51 8.59 1.25
N ASP A 82 9.37 8.11 2.47
CA ASP A 82 8.45 7.01 2.76
C ASP A 82 7.02 7.55 2.92
N ALA A 83 6.21 7.41 1.87
CA ALA A 83 4.77 7.57 2.01
C ALA A 83 4.18 6.30 2.62
N PHE A 84 3.38 6.45 3.67
CA PHE A 84 2.70 5.30 4.27
C PHE A 84 1.25 5.56 4.69
N VAL A 85 0.44 4.51 4.54
CA VAL A 85 -0.89 4.41 5.13
C VAL A 85 -0.79 3.44 6.30
N THR A 86 -1.19 3.90 7.50
CA THR A 86 -1.18 3.08 8.71
C THR A 86 -2.58 2.90 9.27
N TYR A 87 -2.99 1.64 9.45
CA TYR A 87 -4.24 1.28 10.10
C TYR A 87 -3.98 0.82 11.53
N LYS A 88 -4.55 1.51 12.52
CA LYS A 88 -4.40 1.15 13.95
C LYS A 88 -5.60 0.33 14.45
N ALA A 89 -5.36 -0.85 15.01
CA ALA A 89 -6.41 -1.61 15.70
C ALA A 89 -6.70 -1.01 17.10
N ALA A 90 -7.97 -0.90 17.46
CA ALA A 90 -8.41 -0.44 18.77
C ALA A 90 -8.10 -1.53 19.83
N ALA A 91 -7.02 -1.33 20.59
CA ALA A 91 -6.64 -2.09 21.78
C ALA A 91 -6.61 -3.63 21.65
N ASN A 92 -5.43 -4.20 21.39
CA ASN A 92 -5.12 -5.59 21.73
C ASN A 92 -3.75 -5.66 22.42
N THR A 93 -3.68 -6.35 23.55
CA THR A 93 -2.58 -6.39 24.54
C THR A 93 -1.41 -7.31 24.13
N THR A 94 -1.36 -7.78 22.89
CA THR A 94 -0.34 -8.73 22.39
C THR A 94 0.46 -8.21 21.18
N GLY A 95 0.74 -6.90 21.14
CA GLY A 95 1.99 -6.36 20.58
C GLY A 95 2.11 -6.11 19.08
N ARG A 96 1.02 -6.07 18.30
CA ARG A 96 1.10 -5.74 16.85
C ARG A 96 -0.14 -4.95 16.42
N ARG A 97 0.03 -3.67 16.10
CA ARG A 97 -1.12 -2.74 15.99
C ARG A 97 -1.21 -1.93 14.71
N ALA A 98 -0.24 -2.03 13.80
CA ALA A 98 -0.24 -1.24 12.58
C ALA A 98 0.27 -1.99 11.36
N PHE A 99 -0.55 -1.98 10.32
CA PHE A 99 -0.18 -2.36 8.96
C PHE A 99 0.34 -1.13 8.23
N ASN A 100 1.48 -1.27 7.55
CA ASN A 100 2.18 -0.17 6.91
C ASN A 100 2.58 -0.57 5.50
N PHE A 101 2.12 0.22 4.52
CA PHE A 101 2.64 0.22 3.16
C PHE A 101 3.78 1.23 3.09
N ASN A 102 4.99 0.80 2.73
CA ASN A 102 6.16 1.67 2.70
C ASN A 102 6.89 1.54 1.35
N THR A 103 7.31 2.66 0.77
CA THR A 103 7.99 2.72 -0.53
C THR A 103 9.50 2.51 -0.49
N GLY A 104 10.06 2.19 0.68
CA GLY A 104 11.48 1.98 0.93
C GLY A 104 12.32 3.26 0.84
N ALA A 105 13.42 3.31 1.59
CA ALA A 105 14.47 4.28 1.32
C ALA A 105 14.96 4.06 -0.12
N SER A 106 14.78 5.05 -1.00
CA SER A 106 14.77 4.97 -2.48
C SER A 106 13.40 4.61 -3.06
N SER A 107 12.50 5.58 -3.03
CA SER A 107 11.05 5.51 -3.30
C SER A 107 10.62 5.06 -4.72
N LEU A 108 11.51 4.42 -5.50
CA LEU A 108 11.23 3.97 -6.86
C LEU A 108 11.22 2.45 -7.01
N ASP A 109 11.78 1.69 -6.06
CA ASP A 109 12.16 0.31 -6.38
C ASP A 109 11.29 -0.78 -5.73
N ARG A 110 10.47 -0.46 -4.71
CA ARG A 110 9.62 -1.47 -4.05
C ARG A 110 8.46 -0.93 -3.20
N LEU A 111 7.50 -1.80 -2.92
CA LEU A 111 6.44 -1.68 -1.93
C LEU A 111 6.63 -2.74 -0.85
N ASP A 112 6.75 -2.33 0.41
CA ASP A 112 6.90 -3.22 1.56
C ASP A 112 5.61 -3.27 2.40
N LEU A 113 5.21 -4.47 2.80
CA LEU A 113 4.25 -4.73 3.86
C LEU A 113 4.99 -4.96 5.17
N ARG A 114 4.71 -4.08 6.15
CA ARG A 114 5.41 -4.10 7.44
C ARG A 114 4.46 -4.16 8.61
N LEU A 115 4.93 -4.75 9.69
CA LEU A 115 4.39 -4.54 11.03
C LEU A 115 5.24 -3.50 11.75
N LEU A 116 4.56 -2.51 12.33
CA LEU A 116 5.21 -1.50 13.16
C LEU A 116 5.09 -1.86 14.65
N ASN A 117 5.97 -1.27 15.46
CA ASN A 117 5.86 -1.29 16.92
C ASN A 117 4.64 -0.49 17.41
N ASP A 118 4.32 -0.61 18.71
CA ASP A 118 3.16 0.06 19.32
C ASP A 118 3.21 1.60 19.26
N THR A 119 4.41 2.18 19.13
CA THR A 119 4.62 3.63 19.02
C THR A 119 4.61 4.13 17.58
N LEU A 120 4.49 3.24 16.58
CA LEU A 120 4.53 3.55 15.15
C LEU A 120 5.84 4.21 14.68
N THR A 121 6.91 4.06 15.47
CA THR A 121 8.19 4.76 15.23
C THR A 121 9.22 3.91 14.51
N SER A 122 9.07 2.58 14.53
CA SER A 122 9.96 1.68 13.80
C SER A 122 9.24 0.42 13.32
N SER A 123 9.68 -0.10 12.18
CA SER A 123 9.26 -1.41 11.69
C SER A 123 9.90 -2.52 12.51
N THR A 124 9.09 -3.46 12.97
CA THR A 124 9.57 -4.64 13.71
C THR A 124 9.83 -5.82 12.78
N ARG A 125 9.16 -5.88 11.62
CA ARG A 125 9.40 -6.90 10.59
C ARG A 125 8.87 -6.46 9.22
N ASN A 126 9.66 -6.66 8.17
CA ASN A 126 9.17 -6.70 6.79
C ASN A 126 8.54 -8.07 6.56
N ILE A 127 7.24 -8.13 6.31
CA ILE A 127 6.54 -9.39 6.02
C ILE A 127 6.75 -9.75 4.56
N MET A 128 6.46 -8.80 3.66
CA MET A 128 6.47 -9.01 2.23
C MET A 128 6.99 -7.77 1.52
N THR A 129 7.74 -7.97 0.43
CA THR A 129 8.31 -6.93 -0.41
C THR A 129 7.93 -7.21 -1.86
N TRP A 130 7.40 -6.22 -2.57
CA TRP A 130 7.18 -6.24 -4.01
C TRP A 130 8.10 -5.25 -4.70
N LYS A 131 9.02 -5.72 -5.54
CA LYS A 131 9.90 -4.83 -6.32
C LYS A 131 9.24 -4.40 -7.62
N TYR A 132 9.65 -3.25 -8.16
CA TYR A 132 9.16 -2.71 -9.44
C TYR A 132 9.32 -3.68 -10.61
N ASN A 133 10.31 -4.57 -10.57
CA ASN A 133 10.60 -5.58 -11.58
C ASN A 133 9.75 -6.87 -11.42
N GLY A 134 8.74 -6.84 -10.54
CA GLY A 134 7.80 -7.93 -10.29
C GLY A 134 8.37 -9.07 -9.44
N TYR A 135 9.39 -8.80 -8.63
CA TYR A 135 9.94 -9.78 -7.70
C TYR A 135 9.25 -9.65 -6.34
N VAL A 136 8.85 -10.77 -5.76
CA VAL A 136 8.18 -10.84 -4.47
C VAL A 136 9.09 -11.52 -3.46
N GLY A 137 9.46 -10.79 -2.40
CA GLY A 137 10.16 -11.32 -1.24
C GLY A 137 9.18 -11.58 -0.10
N VAL A 138 9.27 -12.72 0.56
CA VAL A 138 8.62 -12.98 1.87
C VAL A 138 9.72 -13.14 2.89
N GLY A 139 9.78 -12.23 3.88
CA GLY A 139 10.85 -12.16 4.87
C GLY A 139 12.17 -11.54 4.36
N THR A 140 12.30 -11.22 3.07
CA THR A 140 13.45 -10.49 2.50
C THR A 140 13.02 -9.29 1.69
N THR A 141 13.86 -8.25 1.73
CA THR A 141 13.67 -7.04 0.91
C THR A 141 14.52 -7.01 -0.36
N ALA A 142 15.34 -8.04 -0.55
CA ALA A 142 16.20 -8.25 -1.71
C ALA A 142 15.92 -9.63 -2.34
N PRO A 143 14.71 -9.85 -2.90
CA PRO A 143 14.41 -11.07 -3.63
C PRO A 143 15.38 -11.27 -4.81
N ALA A 144 15.98 -12.45 -4.92
CA ALA A 144 16.90 -12.81 -6.00
C ALA A 144 16.19 -13.52 -7.17
N THR A 145 14.95 -13.96 -6.95
CA THR A 145 14.08 -14.65 -7.90
C THR A 145 12.68 -14.02 -7.86
N LYS A 146 11.82 -14.39 -8.81
CA LYS A 146 10.45 -13.86 -8.91
C LYS A 146 9.63 -14.05 -7.63
N LEU A 147 9.80 -15.18 -6.94
CA LEU A 147 9.32 -15.41 -5.59
C LEU A 147 10.48 -15.93 -4.74
N HIS A 148 10.84 -15.20 -3.68
CA HIS A 148 11.93 -15.55 -2.76
C HIS A 148 11.42 -15.53 -1.31
N LEU A 149 11.36 -16.71 -0.68
CA LEU A 149 11.10 -16.85 0.76
C LEU A 149 12.45 -16.90 1.47
N ALA A 150 12.66 -16.06 2.47
CA ALA A 150 13.91 -15.99 3.22
C ALA A 150 13.66 -15.69 4.71
N ASP A 151 14.39 -16.39 5.56
CA ASP A 151 14.44 -16.22 7.01
C ASP A 151 15.84 -16.64 7.50
N THR A 152 16.21 -16.22 8.70
CA THR A 152 17.44 -16.66 9.38
C THR A 152 17.31 -18.05 10.02
N GLY A 153 16.07 -18.49 10.26
CA GLY A 153 15.75 -19.84 10.77
C GLY A 153 15.34 -20.82 9.66
N GLY A 154 14.68 -21.91 10.07
CA GLY A 154 14.03 -22.83 9.13
C GLY A 154 12.88 -22.15 8.37
N ILE A 155 12.71 -22.52 7.10
CA ILE A 155 11.66 -21.99 6.22
C ILE A 155 10.84 -23.17 5.71
N GLU A 156 9.51 -23.02 5.75
CA GLU A 156 8.56 -23.97 5.19
C GLU A 156 7.67 -23.24 4.17
N LEU A 157 7.52 -23.83 2.98
CA LEU A 157 6.47 -23.46 2.02
C LEU A 157 5.33 -24.47 2.18
N LYS A 158 4.27 -24.07 2.90
CA LYS A 158 3.03 -24.86 2.97
C LYS A 158 2.13 -24.51 1.79
N ILE A 159 1.78 -25.51 0.99
CA ILE A 159 0.72 -25.43 -0.01
C ILE A 159 -0.36 -26.40 0.45
N GLU A 160 -1.55 -25.86 0.73
CA GLU A 160 -2.67 -26.61 1.28
C GLU A 160 -3.84 -26.53 0.31
N ALA A 161 -4.37 -27.68 -0.05
CA ALA A 161 -5.65 -27.84 -0.72
C ALA A 161 -6.55 -28.62 0.23
N ASP A 162 -7.86 -28.38 0.18
CA ASP A 162 -8.82 -28.86 1.18
C ASP A 162 -8.56 -28.31 2.58
N THR A 163 -9.16 -27.16 2.91
CA THR A 163 -9.05 -26.58 4.26
C THR A 163 -10.12 -27.12 5.21
N ASP A 164 -10.98 -28.00 4.74
CA ASP A 164 -11.97 -28.71 5.55
C ASP A 164 -11.79 -30.22 5.36
N ASN A 165 -12.57 -31.02 6.10
CA ASN A 165 -12.47 -32.48 6.09
C ASN A 165 -13.59 -33.11 5.25
N VAL A 166 -14.00 -32.44 4.16
CA VAL A 166 -15.10 -32.83 3.30
C VAL A 166 -14.60 -33.00 1.87
N ASN A 167 -14.64 -34.24 1.37
CA ASN A 167 -14.19 -34.60 0.02
C ASN A 167 -12.69 -34.38 -0.22
N GLU A 168 -11.87 -35.25 0.39
CA GLU A 168 -10.39 -35.31 0.35
C GLU A 168 -9.76 -35.59 -1.04
N ALA A 169 -10.39 -35.09 -2.11
CA ALA A 169 -9.93 -35.20 -3.47
C ALA A 169 -9.14 -33.95 -3.92
N HIS A 170 -9.06 -32.90 -3.11
CA HIS A 170 -8.29 -31.70 -3.43
C HIS A 170 -6.81 -31.91 -3.12
N GLN A 171 -5.92 -31.45 -4.00
CA GLN A 171 -4.50 -31.77 -3.93
C GLN A 171 -3.61 -30.54 -4.15
N PRO A 172 -2.64 -30.28 -3.27
CA PRO A 172 -1.64 -29.26 -3.49
C PRO A 172 -0.60 -29.73 -4.51
N ILE A 173 -0.35 -28.92 -5.54
CA ILE A 173 0.59 -29.22 -6.63
C ILE A 173 1.42 -27.97 -6.94
N ILE A 174 2.72 -28.16 -7.16
CA ILE A 174 3.58 -27.20 -7.85
C ILE A 174 3.66 -27.62 -9.32
N THR A 175 3.19 -26.76 -10.22
CA THR A 175 3.22 -27.00 -11.67
C THR A 175 4.31 -26.16 -12.34
N PHE A 176 5.12 -26.82 -13.16
CA PHE A 176 6.08 -26.22 -14.07
C PHE A 176 5.52 -26.33 -15.48
N SER A 177 5.35 -25.21 -16.19
CA SER A 177 4.83 -25.21 -17.57
C SER A 177 5.74 -24.43 -18.49
N GLN A 178 5.95 -24.93 -19.69
CA GLN A 178 6.43 -24.13 -20.82
C GLN A 178 5.28 -23.33 -21.45
N ASP A 179 5.63 -22.39 -22.32
CA ASP A 179 4.66 -21.57 -23.04
C ASP A 179 3.70 -22.44 -23.86
N GLY A 180 2.41 -22.08 -23.84
CA GLY A 180 1.37 -22.85 -24.51
C GLY A 180 1.00 -24.19 -23.85
N GLY A 181 1.54 -24.52 -22.67
CA GLY A 181 1.08 -25.67 -21.86
C GLY A 181 1.42 -27.06 -22.42
N THR A 182 2.25 -27.12 -23.46
CA THR A 182 2.62 -28.35 -24.17
C THR A 182 3.56 -29.25 -23.35
N THR A 183 4.40 -28.63 -22.52
CA THR A 183 5.25 -29.33 -21.54
C THR A 183 4.83 -28.86 -20.17
N THR A 184 4.26 -29.78 -19.38
CA THR A 184 3.97 -29.54 -17.96
C THR A 184 4.65 -30.60 -17.11
N GLY A 185 5.11 -30.22 -15.93
CA GLY A 185 5.58 -31.14 -14.91
C GLY A 185 5.00 -30.75 -13.56
N ASN A 186 4.72 -31.73 -12.71
CA ASN A 186 4.06 -31.52 -11.43
C ASN A 186 4.86 -32.17 -10.31
N ILE A 187 4.91 -31.51 -9.16
CA ILE A 187 5.34 -32.10 -7.88
C ILE A 187 4.22 -31.86 -6.88
N GLY A 188 3.65 -32.91 -6.31
CA GLY A 188 2.56 -32.78 -5.35
C GLY A 188 1.79 -34.08 -5.18
N TYR A 189 0.58 -34.00 -4.63
CA TYR A 189 -0.34 -35.12 -4.63
C TYR A 189 -1.10 -35.13 -5.96
N LEU A 190 -1.15 -36.29 -6.62
CA LEU A 190 -1.91 -36.47 -7.85
C LEU A 190 -2.92 -37.63 -7.68
N ASN A 191 -4.02 -37.55 -8.43
CA ASN A 191 -5.05 -38.58 -8.57
C ASN A 191 -5.78 -39.00 -7.27
N SER A 192 -5.82 -38.14 -6.25
CA SER A 192 -6.53 -38.38 -4.98
C SER A 192 -6.03 -39.60 -4.21
N THR A 193 -4.79 -40.02 -4.47
CA THR A 193 -4.19 -41.20 -3.82
C THR A 193 -3.31 -40.85 -2.61
N ASN A 194 -3.17 -39.55 -2.29
CA ASN A 194 -2.23 -39.01 -1.28
C ASN A 194 -0.76 -39.44 -1.49
N ASN A 195 -0.43 -40.00 -2.65
CA ASN A 195 0.94 -40.32 -3.01
C ASN A 195 1.64 -39.04 -3.48
N LEU A 196 2.85 -38.79 -2.97
CA LEU A 196 3.73 -37.79 -3.57
C LEU A 196 4.13 -38.26 -4.96
N GLU A 197 3.67 -37.53 -5.97
CA GLU A 197 3.99 -37.78 -7.36
C GLU A 197 4.89 -36.65 -7.90
N MET A 198 5.91 -37.05 -8.64
CA MET A 198 6.71 -36.16 -9.50
C MET A 198 6.45 -36.64 -10.93
N VAL A 199 5.87 -35.79 -11.78
CA VAL A 199 5.46 -36.22 -13.12
C VAL A 199 5.96 -35.23 -14.16
N ASN A 200 6.47 -35.74 -15.27
CA ASN A 200 6.59 -34.99 -16.50
C ASN A 200 5.46 -35.41 -17.46
N ASN A 201 4.50 -34.50 -17.69
CA ASN A 201 3.35 -34.73 -18.55
C ASN A 201 3.71 -34.65 -20.05
N PHE A 202 4.96 -34.31 -20.40
CA PHE A 202 5.47 -34.48 -21.75
C PHE A 202 6.00 -35.92 -21.93
N GLY A 203 5.17 -36.80 -22.50
CA GLY A 203 5.63 -38.12 -22.99
C GLY A 203 5.76 -39.26 -21.96
N GLY A 204 5.19 -39.14 -20.75
CA GLY A 204 4.89 -40.29 -19.88
C GLY A 204 6.01 -40.78 -18.95
N ALA A 205 7.13 -40.06 -18.82
CA ALA A 205 8.17 -40.41 -17.86
C ALA A 205 7.83 -39.89 -16.45
N LYS A 206 7.81 -40.79 -15.46
CA LYS A 206 7.51 -40.45 -14.05
C LYS A 206 8.76 -40.14 -13.20
N MET A 207 9.98 -40.46 -13.65
CA MET A 207 11.23 -40.07 -12.95
C MET A 207 12.47 -40.24 -13.85
N PHE A 208 13.35 -39.25 -13.98
CA PHE A 208 14.74 -39.44 -14.44
C PHE A 208 15.72 -38.50 -13.71
N LEU A 209 16.76 -39.08 -13.12
CA LEU A 209 17.93 -38.40 -12.55
C LEU A 209 19.05 -38.41 -13.62
N GLN A 210 19.80 -37.31 -13.71
CA GLN A 210 20.72 -36.95 -14.81
C GLN A 210 21.94 -37.89 -15.05
N ASP A 211 22.65 -37.70 -16.18
CA ASP A 211 23.41 -38.70 -17.00
C ASP A 211 24.55 -39.54 -16.38
N THR A 212 24.97 -39.28 -15.15
CA THR A 212 25.97 -40.11 -14.44
C THR A 212 25.75 -40.06 -12.93
N GLY A 213 25.00 -41.03 -12.41
CA GLY A 213 24.83 -41.21 -10.95
C GLY A 213 23.90 -42.36 -10.60
N ASN A 214 24.21 -43.07 -9.52
CA ASN A 214 23.33 -44.10 -8.96
C ASN A 214 22.14 -43.44 -8.24
N VAL A 215 20.94 -43.91 -8.54
CA VAL A 215 19.73 -43.56 -7.78
C VAL A 215 19.56 -44.57 -6.65
N VAL A 216 19.85 -44.17 -5.42
CA VAL A 216 19.58 -45.01 -4.24
C VAL A 216 18.20 -44.69 -3.70
N VAL A 217 17.22 -45.57 -3.98
CA VAL A 217 15.93 -45.54 -3.32
C VAL A 217 16.02 -46.40 -2.06
N ARG A 218 16.12 -45.77 -0.88
CA ARG A 218 15.97 -46.47 0.39
C ARG A 218 14.48 -46.61 0.68
N LEU A 219 13.97 -47.81 0.47
CA LEU A 219 12.70 -48.22 1.07
C LEU A 219 12.99 -48.46 2.56
N GLY A 220 12.13 -47.97 3.46
CA GLY A 220 12.34 -48.04 4.91
C GLY A 220 12.61 -49.46 5.41
N ASN A 221 13.23 -49.56 6.60
CA ASN A 221 13.52 -50.83 7.28
C ASN A 221 12.27 -51.70 7.46
#